data_AF-A0A6G1SMX4-F1
#
_entry.id   AF-A0A6G1SMX4-F1
#
_cell.length_a   1.000
_cell.length_b   1.000
_cell.length_c   1.000
_cell.angle_alpha   90.00
_cell.angle_beta   90.00
_cell.angle_gamma   90.00
#
_symmetry.space_group_name_H-M   'P 1'
#
loop_
_entity.id
_entity.type
_entity.pdbx_description
1 polymer ?
#
loop_
_entity_poly.entity_id
_entity_poly.type
_entity_poly.pdbx_seq_one_letter_code
_entity_poly.pdbx_strand_id
1 'polypeptide(L)'
;ETVLRQAIAERIKPVLFMNKMDRALLELQLGTEELFQTFQRIVENINVIIATYGDDDGPMGQIMVDPSIGNVGFGSGLHGWAFTLKQFSEMYASKFGVEVEKLMKNLWGDRFFDPATKKWSNSQSGTAKRGFCQFVLDPIFQVFDAL
;
A
#
# COMPACT_ATOMS: atom_id res chain seq x y z
N GLU A 1 -18.64 5.84 -7.66
CA GLU A 1 -19.26 5.98 -6.33
C GLU A 1 -20.54 5.15 -6.12
N THR A 2 -21.51 5.18 -7.04
CA THR A 2 -22.82 4.51 -6.85
C THR A 2 -22.74 3.01 -6.55
N VAL A 3 -21.83 2.27 -7.20
CA VAL A 3 -21.68 0.81 -6.99
C VAL A 3 -21.10 0.49 -5.60
N LEU A 4 -20.13 1.26 -5.13
CA LEU A 4 -19.52 1.11 -3.80
C LEU A 4 -20.55 1.35 -2.69
N ARG A 5 -21.40 2.37 -2.87
CA ARG A 5 -22.48 2.68 -1.94
C ARG A 5 -23.47 1.51 -1.82
N GLN A 6 -23.87 0.91 -2.94
CA GLN A 6 -24.79 -0.20 -2.93
C GLN A 6 -24.17 -1.46 -2.30
N ALA A 7 -22.89 -1.73 -2.57
CA ALA A 7 -22.17 -2.86 -1.97
C ALA A 7 -22.06 -2.73 -0.43
N ILE A 8 -21.83 -1.52 0.09
CA ILE A 8 -21.80 -1.28 1.54
C ILE A 8 -23.20 -1.47 2.15
N ALA A 9 -24.25 -1.00 1.48
CA ALA A 9 -25.63 -1.22 1.92
C ALA A 9 -26.03 -2.71 1.95
N GLU A 10 -25.49 -3.51 1.03
CA GLU A 10 -25.67 -4.97 0.98
C GLU A 10 -24.75 -5.75 1.94
N ARG A 11 -24.03 -5.06 2.83
CA ARG A 11 -23.12 -5.68 3.81
C ARG A 11 -22.03 -6.53 3.14
N ILE A 12 -21.41 -6.00 2.08
CA ILE A 12 -20.26 -6.62 1.43
C ILE A 12 -18.97 -5.96 1.93
N LYS A 13 -17.97 -6.77 2.32
CA LYS A 13 -16.64 -6.27 2.69
C LYS A 13 -15.86 -5.86 1.43
N PRO A 14 -15.51 -4.58 1.25
CA PRO A 14 -14.77 -4.13 0.09
C PRO A 14 -13.29 -4.50 0.20
N VAL A 15 -12.66 -4.78 -0.94
CA VAL A 15 -11.21 -4.91 -1.10
C VAL A 15 -10.79 -3.89 -2.15
N LEU A 16 -9.71 -3.16 -1.89
CA LEU A 16 -9.20 -2.16 -2.83
C LEU A 16 -8.14 -2.78 -3.73
N PHE A 17 -8.29 -2.62 -5.04
CA PHE A 17 -7.25 -2.95 -6.01
C PHE A 17 -6.87 -1.70 -6.81
N MET A 18 -5.64 -1.22 -6.64
CA MET A 18 -5.08 -0.11 -7.40
C MET A 18 -4.49 -0.63 -8.71
N ASN A 19 -5.12 -0.26 -9.82
CA ASN A 19 -4.70 -0.61 -11.17
C ASN A 19 -3.96 0.57 -11.85
N LYS A 20 -3.26 0.30 -12.95
CA LYS A 20 -2.48 1.27 -13.75
C LYS A 20 -1.22 1.80 -13.06
N MET A 21 -0.56 0.94 -12.27
CA MET A 21 0.76 1.25 -11.70
C MET A 21 1.78 1.60 -12.80
N ASP A 22 1.70 0.93 -13.95
CA ASP A 22 2.53 1.17 -15.14
C ASP A 22 2.52 2.62 -15.62
N ARG A 23 1.35 3.24 -15.71
CA ARG A 23 1.21 4.62 -16.16
C ARG A 23 1.90 5.61 -15.22
N ALA A 24 1.84 5.32 -13.93
CA ALA A 24 2.47 6.17 -12.92
C ALA A 24 4.00 6.00 -12.89
N LEU A 25 4.50 4.82 -13.25
CA LEU A 25 5.93 4.49 -13.33
C LEU A 25 6.58 4.99 -14.63
N LEU A 26 5.97 4.70 -15.79
CA LEU A 26 6.54 4.97 -17.12
C LEU A 26 6.21 6.36 -17.65
N GLU A 27 4.96 6.80 -17.49
CA GLU A 27 4.47 8.02 -18.15
C GLU A 27 4.73 9.27 -17.32
N LEU A 28 4.65 9.14 -15.99
CA LEU A 28 4.73 10.28 -15.07
C LEU A 28 6.12 10.48 -14.44
N GLN A 29 7.03 9.49 -14.51
CA GLN A 29 8.37 9.52 -13.88
C GLN A 29 8.36 10.15 -12.47
N LEU A 30 7.27 9.93 -11.72
CA LEU A 30 7.11 10.53 -10.40
C LEU A 30 8.15 9.95 -9.45
N GLY A 31 8.65 10.78 -8.55
CA GLY A 31 9.45 10.29 -7.43
C GLY A 31 8.65 9.25 -6.62
N THR A 32 9.35 8.24 -6.10
CA THR A 32 8.71 7.17 -5.28
C THR A 32 7.90 7.73 -4.11
N GLU A 33 8.32 8.87 -3.55
CA GLU A 33 7.61 9.59 -2.48
C GLU A 33 6.28 10.20 -2.95
N GLU A 34 6.24 10.84 -4.13
CA GLU A 34 5.01 11.43 -4.68
C GLU A 34 4.00 10.35 -5.08
N LEU A 35 4.49 9.24 -5.62
CA LEU A 35 3.68 8.06 -5.94
C LEU A 35 3.02 7.50 -4.67
N PHE A 36 3.81 7.35 -3.59
CA PHE A 36 3.29 6.90 -2.31
C PHE A 36 2.24 7.87 -1.74
N GLN A 37 2.49 9.18 -1.76
CA GLN A 37 1.52 10.18 -1.31
C GLN A 37 0.21 10.12 -2.10
N THR A 38 0.30 9.82 -3.40
CA THR A 38 -0.87 9.64 -4.26
C THR A 38 -1.66 8.40 -3.85
N PHE A 39 -1.00 7.27 -3.59
CA PHE A 39 -1.66 6.06 -3.10
C PHE A 39 -2.30 6.25 -1.72
N GLN A 40 -1.59 6.92 -0.80
CA GLN A 40 -2.13 7.24 0.52
C GLN A 40 -3.41 8.07 0.39
N ARG A 41 -3.40 9.11 -0.45
CA ARG A 41 -4.58 9.95 -0.70
C ARG A 41 -5.74 9.16 -1.30
N ILE A 42 -5.47 8.21 -2.20
CA ILE A 42 -6.51 7.33 -2.78
C ILE A 42 -7.15 6.46 -1.71
N VAL A 43 -6.33 5.84 -0.85
CA VAL A 43 -6.81 5.02 0.27
C VAL A 43 -7.65 5.85 1.23
N GLU A 44 -7.18 7.05 1.60
CA GLU A 44 -7.92 7.98 2.47
C GLU A 44 -9.26 8.39 1.87
N ASN A 45 -9.31 8.76 0.58
CA ASN A 45 -10.55 9.12 -0.10
C ASN A 45 -11.57 7.97 -0.09
N ILE A 46 -11.11 6.74 -0.27
CA ILE A 46 -11.98 5.56 -0.24
C ILE A 46 -12.48 5.30 1.19
N ASN A 47 -11.60 5.45 2.18
CA ASN A 47 -11.99 5.32 3.58
C ASN A 47 -13.01 6.37 4.01
N VAL A 48 -12.92 7.62 3.52
CA VAL A 48 -13.94 8.65 3.75
C VAL A 48 -15.29 8.24 3.17
N ILE A 49 -15.31 7.68 1.96
CA ILE A 49 -16.54 7.16 1.35
C ILE A 49 -17.10 6.03 2.20
N ILE A 50 -16.27 5.06 2.61
CA ILE A 50 -16.69 3.94 3.44
C ILE A 50 -17.26 4.44 4.77
N ALA A 51 -16.60 5.37 5.45
CA ALA A 51 -17.04 5.95 6.72
C ALA A 51 -18.34 6.75 6.59
N THR A 52 -18.65 7.31 5.42
CA THR A 52 -19.91 8.02 5.17
C THR A 52 -21.10 7.06 5.06
N TYR A 53 -20.87 5.80 4.69
CA TYR A 53 -21.94 4.82 4.39
C TYR A 53 -21.94 3.59 5.30
N GLY A 54 -20.84 3.31 5.99
CA GLY A 54 -20.68 2.20 6.91
C GLY A 54 -20.84 2.65 8.36
N ASP A 55 -21.62 1.90 9.13
CA ASP A 55 -21.68 2.04 10.58
C ASP A 55 -20.50 1.27 11.20
N ASP A 56 -19.56 1.97 11.83
CA ASP A 56 -18.35 1.38 12.45
C ASP A 56 -18.71 0.46 13.65
N ASP A 57 -19.90 0.66 14.24
CA ASP A 57 -20.43 -0.09 15.39
C ASP A 57 -21.35 -1.27 14.97
N GLY A 58 -21.52 -1.49 13.65
CA GLY A 58 -22.35 -2.57 13.13
C GLY A 58 -21.71 -3.97 13.27
N PRO A 59 -22.47 -5.06 13.12
CA PRO A 59 -21.99 -6.45 13.20
C PRO A 59 -20.94 -6.84 12.13
N MET A 60 -20.55 -5.90 11.27
CA MET A 60 -19.56 -6.07 10.20
C MET A 60 -18.13 -5.74 10.62
N GLY A 61 -17.93 -5.06 11.75
CA GLY A 61 -16.61 -4.60 12.22
C GLY A 61 -15.99 -3.53 11.32
N GLN A 62 -14.67 -3.32 11.43
CA GLN A 62 -13.95 -2.34 10.61
C GLN A 62 -14.00 -2.71 9.12
N ILE A 63 -14.76 -1.93 8.34
CA ILE A 63 -14.88 -2.04 6.87
C ILE A 63 -13.77 -1.21 6.17
N MET A 64 -12.97 -0.46 6.94
CA MET A 64 -11.89 0.38 6.43
C MET A 64 -10.85 -0.43 5.65
N VAL A 65 -10.41 0.13 4.53
CA VAL A 65 -9.33 -0.43 3.72
C VAL A 65 -8.01 0.09 4.23
N ASP A 66 -7.12 -0.84 4.61
CA ASP A 66 -5.76 -0.51 5.00
C ASP A 66 -4.77 -1.46 4.28
N PRO A 67 -3.69 -0.94 3.68
CA PRO A 67 -2.71 -1.79 3.03
C PRO A 67 -1.91 -2.67 4.01
N SER A 68 -1.75 -2.23 5.26
CA SER A 68 -1.03 -2.96 6.32
C SER A 68 -1.79 -4.19 6.82
N ILE A 69 -3.09 -4.29 6.57
CA ILE A 69 -3.90 -5.50 6.84
C ILE A 69 -4.03 -6.41 5.60
N GLY A 70 -3.49 -5.99 4.46
CA GLY A 70 -3.53 -6.78 3.22
C GLY A 70 -4.84 -6.69 2.43
N ASN A 71 -5.75 -5.77 2.78
CA ASN A 71 -7.00 -5.52 2.05
C ASN A 71 -6.81 -4.59 0.84
N VAL A 72 -5.56 -4.26 0.51
CA VAL A 72 -5.20 -3.42 -0.62
C VAL A 72 -4.18 -4.14 -1.49
N GLY A 73 -4.54 -4.34 -2.76
CA GLY A 73 -3.66 -4.85 -3.81
C GLY A 73 -3.23 -3.73 -4.77
N PHE A 74 -2.05 -3.88 -5.34
CA PHE A 74 -1.45 -2.97 -6.30
C PHE A 74 -1.10 -3.76 -7.56
N GLY A 75 -1.31 -3.20 -8.75
CA GLY A 75 -0.90 -3.89 -9.96
C GLY A 75 -1.14 -3.13 -11.26
N SER A 76 -0.81 -3.82 -12.34
CA SER A 76 -1.03 -3.39 -13.71
C SER A 76 -1.69 -4.52 -14.48
N GLY A 77 -2.93 -4.28 -14.92
CA GLY A 77 -3.61 -5.19 -15.83
C GLY A 77 -2.94 -5.27 -17.21
N LEU A 78 -2.25 -4.21 -17.66
CA LEU A 78 -1.60 -4.16 -18.97
C LEU A 78 -0.37 -5.07 -19.02
N HIS A 79 0.46 -5.04 -17.98
CA HIS A 79 1.67 -5.84 -17.90
C HIS A 79 1.45 -7.19 -17.17
N GLY A 80 0.23 -7.47 -16.71
CA GLY A 80 -0.14 -8.75 -16.12
C GLY A 80 0.50 -9.06 -14.76
N TRP A 81 0.88 -8.04 -13.99
CA TRP A 81 1.44 -8.22 -12.65
C TRP A 81 0.58 -7.54 -11.60
N ALA A 82 0.53 -8.16 -10.42
CA ALA A 82 -0.13 -7.63 -9.25
C ALA A 82 0.62 -8.12 -8.01
N PHE A 83 0.63 -7.30 -6.97
CA PHE A 83 1.19 -7.65 -5.69
C PHE A 83 0.35 -7.10 -4.55
N THR A 84 0.49 -7.73 -3.40
CA THR A 84 0.01 -7.23 -2.11
C THR A 84 1.20 -6.96 -1.20
N LEU A 85 1.01 -6.07 -0.22
CA LEU A 85 2.02 -5.85 0.82
C LEU A 85 2.37 -7.13 1.58
N LYS A 86 1.43 -8.07 1.68
CA LYS A 86 1.65 -9.37 2.31
C LYS A 86 2.75 -10.17 1.59
N GLN A 87 2.69 -10.26 0.26
CA GLN A 87 3.69 -11.02 -0.52
C GLN A 87 5.10 -10.44 -0.35
N PHE A 88 5.24 -9.11 -0.41
CA PHE A 88 6.51 -8.46 -0.12
C PHE A 88 6.96 -8.68 1.33
N SER A 89 6.02 -8.64 2.26
CA SER A 89 6.32 -8.86 3.68
C SER A 89 6.78 -10.29 3.96
N GLU A 90 6.22 -11.31 3.31
CA GLU A 90 6.69 -12.70 3.43
C GLU A 90 8.11 -12.86 2.87
N MET A 91 8.39 -12.23 1.74
CA MET A 91 9.71 -12.25 1.11
C MET A 91 10.79 -11.57 1.97
N TYR A 92 10.45 -10.45 2.59
CA TYR A 92 11.38 -9.69 3.43
C TYR A 92 11.41 -10.18 4.89
N ALA A 93 10.35 -10.77 5.41
CA ALA A 93 10.29 -11.36 6.76
C ALA A 93 11.42 -12.37 6.96
N SER A 94 11.63 -13.23 5.97
CA SER A 94 12.71 -14.23 5.95
C SER A 94 14.11 -13.59 5.94
N LYS A 95 14.26 -12.40 5.33
CA LYS A 95 15.55 -11.69 5.24
C LYS A 95 15.86 -10.86 6.48
N PHE A 96 14.85 -10.27 7.10
CA PHE A 96 14.99 -9.42 8.28
C PHE A 96 14.84 -10.19 9.60
N GLY A 97 14.33 -11.42 9.57
CA GLY A 97 13.99 -12.18 10.79
C GLY A 97 12.87 -11.53 11.59
N VAL A 98 11.94 -10.83 10.91
CA VAL A 98 10.82 -10.11 11.52
C VAL A 98 9.52 -10.75 11.04
N GLU A 99 8.53 -10.81 11.93
CA GLU A 99 7.20 -11.33 11.61
C GLU A 99 6.52 -10.53 10.48
N VAL A 100 5.81 -11.24 9.60
CA VAL A 100 5.13 -10.68 8.42
C VAL A 100 4.19 -9.55 8.80
N GLU A 101 3.35 -9.73 9.81
CA GLU A 101 2.36 -8.72 10.25
C GLU A 101 3.03 -7.43 10.73
N LYS A 102 4.13 -7.56 11.45
CA LYS A 102 4.92 -6.42 11.94
C LYS A 102 5.60 -5.69 10.78
N LEU A 103 6.05 -6.45 9.78
CA LEU A 103 6.67 -5.88 8.59
C LEU A 103 5.65 -5.20 7.68
N MET A 104 4.43 -5.74 7.53
CA MET A 104 3.34 -5.10 6.79
C MET A 104 3.02 -3.71 7.36
N LYS A 105 2.95 -3.59 8.69
CA LYS A 105 2.75 -2.29 9.38
C LYS A 105 3.94 -1.33 9.23
N ASN A 106 5.14 -1.85 9.01
CA ASN A 106 6.33 -1.03 8.78
C ASN A 106 6.48 -0.61 7.31
N LEU A 107 5.97 -1.40 6.38
CA LEU A 107 6.07 -1.13 4.95
C LEU A 107 5.04 -0.10 4.47
N TRP A 108 4.04 0.25 5.29
CA TRP A 108 3.02 1.25 4.97
C TRP A 108 3.00 2.40 5.98
N GLY A 109 2.58 3.59 5.53
CA GLY A 109 2.50 4.81 6.34
C GLY A 109 3.84 5.55 6.52
N ASP A 110 3.92 6.38 7.56
CA ASP A 110 5.10 7.18 7.92
C ASP A 110 6.15 6.36 8.67
N ARG A 111 6.60 5.29 8.02
CA ARG A 111 7.65 4.40 8.48
C ARG A 111 8.84 4.51 7.54
N PHE A 112 9.97 4.90 8.12
CA PHE A 112 11.22 5.10 7.40
C PHE A 112 12.21 4.02 7.83
N PHE A 113 12.86 3.40 6.87
CA PHE A 113 13.92 2.42 7.09
C PHE A 113 15.26 3.07 6.81
N ASP A 114 16.17 2.95 7.77
CA ASP A 114 17.54 3.39 7.61
C ASP A 114 18.42 2.17 7.25
N PRO A 115 18.99 2.11 6.04
CA PRO A 115 19.80 0.97 5.61
C PRO A 115 21.14 0.85 6.35
N ALA A 116 21.66 1.93 6.94
CA ALA A 116 22.91 1.91 7.68
C ALA A 116 22.71 1.34 9.10
N THR A 117 21.63 1.74 9.77
CA THR A 117 21.34 1.27 11.14
C THR A 117 20.43 0.05 11.18
N LYS A 118 19.80 -0.31 10.04
CA LYS A 118 18.76 -1.34 9.92
C LYS A 118 17.59 -1.16 10.89
N LYS A 119 17.32 0.10 11.28
CA LYS A 119 16.25 0.45 12.22
C LYS A 119 15.10 1.13 11.49
N TRP A 120 13.91 0.92 12.02
CA TRP A 120 12.70 1.62 11.62
C TRP A 120 12.52 2.87 12.48
N SER A 121 12.20 3.99 11.84
CA SER A 121 11.89 5.27 12.48
C SER A 121 10.53 5.77 11.99
N ASN A 122 9.86 6.56 12.81
CA ASN A 122 8.62 7.26 12.42
C ASN A 122 8.88 8.65 11.84
N SER A 123 10.14 9.08 11.81
CA SER A 123 10.55 10.38 11.28
C SER A 123 11.54 10.19 10.14
N GLN A 124 11.31 10.93 9.04
CA GLN A 124 12.29 11.08 7.97
C GLN A 124 13.51 11.81 8.56
N SER A 125 14.63 11.12 8.68
CA SER A 125 15.85 11.69 9.24
C SER A 125 17.04 11.20 8.41
N GLY A 126 17.80 12.15 7.87
CA GLY A 126 19.00 11.86 7.09
C GLY A 126 18.72 11.02 5.84
N THR A 127 19.35 9.85 5.75
CA THR A 127 19.28 8.91 4.61
C THR A 127 18.13 7.92 4.69
N ALA A 128 17.29 8.00 5.74
CA ALA A 128 16.17 7.09 5.92
C ALA A 128 15.11 7.32 4.84
N LYS A 129 14.82 6.28 4.05
CA LYS A 129 13.78 6.30 3.03
C LYS A 129 12.52 5.63 3.57
N ARG A 130 11.36 6.04 3.06
CA ARG A 130 10.09 5.41 3.41
C ARG A 130 10.14 3.92 3.04
N GLY A 131 9.66 3.05 3.94
CA GLY A 131 9.71 1.60 3.80
C GLY A 131 9.08 1.13 2.48
N PHE A 132 7.90 1.66 2.16
CA PHE A 132 7.23 1.38 0.89
C PHE A 132 8.09 1.74 -0.32
N CYS A 133 8.67 2.94 -0.32
CA CYS A 133 9.47 3.43 -1.43
C CYS A 133 10.72 2.57 -1.64
N GLN A 134 11.41 2.21 -0.56
CA GLN A 134 12.66 1.47 -0.64
C GLN A 134 12.48 -0.02 -0.93
N PHE A 135 11.46 -0.66 -0.35
CA PHE A 135 11.29 -2.12 -0.44
C PHE A 135 10.28 -2.57 -1.48
N VAL A 136 9.35 -1.70 -1.89
CA VAL A 136 8.31 -2.05 -2.87
C VAL A 136 8.57 -1.32 -4.17
N LEU A 137 8.65 0.02 -4.12
CA LEU A 137 8.77 0.81 -5.35
C LEU A 137 10.16 0.68 -6.00
N ASP A 138 11.25 0.81 -5.25
CA ASP A 138 12.61 0.76 -5.80
C ASP A 138 12.89 -0.53 -6.61
N PRO A 139 12.56 -1.74 -6.12
CA PRO A 139 12.71 -2.97 -6.92
C PRO A 139 11.82 -2.98 -8.16
N ILE A 140 10.60 -2.45 -8.08
CA ILE A 140 9.70 -2.38 -9.23
C ILE A 140 10.30 -1.43 -10.28
N PHE A 141 10.74 -0.24 -9.88
CA PHE A 141 11.41 0.73 -10.76
C PHE A 141 12.65 0.12 -11.43
N GLN A 142 13.49 -0.60 -10.67
CA GLN A 142 14.68 -1.26 -11.24
C GLN A 142 14.31 -2.32 -12.27
N VAL A 143 13.25 -3.11 -12.04
CA VAL A 143 12.80 -4.11 -13.01
C VAL A 143 12.24 -3.44 -14.27
N PHE A 144 11.51 -2.33 -14.12
CA PHE A 144 10.97 -1.57 -15.26
C PHE A 144 12.04 -0.82 -16.05
N ASP A 145 13.09 -0.31 -15.40
CA ASP A 145 14.23 0.37 -16.06
C ASP A 145 15.16 -0.63 -16.78
N ALA A 146 15.25 -1.86 -16.26
CA ALA A 146 16.06 -2.93 -16.85
C ALA A 146 15.38 -3.67 -18.03
N LEU A 147 14.10 -3.39 -18.31
CA LEU A 147 13.32 -3.96 -19.42
C LEU A 147 13.37 -3.05 -20.65
#